data_AF-A0A967WK80-F1
#
_entry.id   AF-A0A967WK80-F1
#
_cell.length_a   1.000
_cell.length_b   1.000
_cell.length_c   1.000
_cell.angle_alpha   90.00
_cell.angle_beta   90.00
_cell.angle_gamma   90.00
#
_symmetry.space_group_name_H-M   'P 1'
#
loop_
_entity.id
_entity.type
_entity.pdbx_description
1 polymer ?
#
loop_
_entity_poly.entity_id
_entity_poly.type
_entity_poly.pdbx_seq_one_letter_code
_entity_poly.pdbx_strand_id
1 'polypeptide(L)' 'MIYKVSYVVVGKPHLGAIANLDAPPRVGDRVQLGDEAVEVIEVIDLIPPREDFAYLHATCRPIQGAT' A
#
# COMPACT_ATOMS: atom_id res chain seq x y z
N MET A 1 14.18 7.65 8.10
CA MET A 1 13.22 6.52 8.18
C MET A 1 12.69 6.12 6.81
N ILE A 2 12.86 4.86 6.43
CA ILE A 2 12.32 4.23 5.22
C ILE A 2 11.11 3.37 5.60
N TYR A 3 10.01 3.50 4.85
CA TYR A 3 8.83 2.66 4.99
C TYR A 3 8.80 1.66 3.86
N LYS A 4 9.05 0.39 4.17
CA LYS A 4 8.77 -0.69 3.23
C LYS A 4 7.28 -0.98 3.31
N VAL A 5 6.57 -0.96 2.20
CA VAL A 5 5.11 -1.10 2.16
C VAL A 5 4.76 -2.26 1.25
N SER A 6 4.05 -3.24 1.79
CA SER A 6 3.44 -4.33 1.03
C SER A 6 2.00 -3.97 0.70
N TYR A 7 1.75 -3.63 -0.56
CA TYR A 7 0.42 -3.35 -1.10
C TYR A 7 -0.26 -4.64 -1.55
N VAL A 8 -1.48 -4.86 -1.08
CA VAL A 8 -2.36 -5.94 -1.54
C VAL A 8 -3.69 -5.37 -1.98
N VAL A 9 -4.28 -5.92 -3.04
CA VAL A 9 -5.55 -5.42 -3.59
C VAL A 9 -6.66 -6.44 -3.35
N VAL A 10 -7.72 -6.01 -2.67
CA VAL A 10 -8.89 -6.84 -2.39
C VAL A 10 -9.50 -7.34 -3.70
N GLY A 11 -9.77 -8.65 -3.78
CA GLY A 11 -10.33 -9.30 -4.95
C GLY A 11 -9.37 -9.48 -6.14
N LYS A 12 -8.12 -9.01 -6.05
CA LYS A 12 -7.09 -9.17 -7.08
C LYS A 12 -5.82 -9.77 -6.47
N PRO A 13 -5.77 -11.10 -6.21
CA PRO A 13 -4.67 -11.74 -5.45
C PRO A 13 -3.29 -11.65 -6.13
N HIS A 14 -3.25 -11.43 -7.44
CA HIS A 14 -2.00 -11.25 -8.20
C HIS A 14 -1.61 -9.78 -8.38
N LEU A 15 -2.45 -8.84 -7.96
CA LEU A 15 -2.16 -7.41 -8.02
C LEU A 15 -1.68 -6.94 -6.64
N GLY A 16 -0.42 -6.55 -6.59
CA GLY A 16 0.25 -6.06 -5.41
C GLY A 16 1.66 -5.60 -5.75
N ALA A 17 2.29 -4.89 -4.83
CA ALA A 17 3.66 -4.45 -4.98
C ALA A 17 4.31 -4.26 -3.62
N ILE A 18 5.63 -4.36 -3.57
CA ILE A 18 6.40 -3.90 -2.43
C ILE A 18 7.17 -2.66 -2.84
N ALA A 19 6.97 -1.55 -2.12
CA ALA A 19 7.63 -0.28 -2.39
C ALA A 19 8.37 0.23 -1.15
N ASN A 20 9.44 1.00 -1.36
CA ASN A 20 10.06 1.79 -0.31
C ASN A 20 9.58 3.23 -0.47
N LEU A 21 9.09 3.84 0.61
CA LEU A 21 8.64 5.22 0.66
C LEU A 21 9.39 5.99 1.75
N ASP A 22 9.53 7.30 1.54
CA ASP A 22 10.08 8.22 2.56
C ASP A 22 9.02 8.67 3.58
N ALA A 23 7.74 8.39 3.32
CA ALA A 23 6.61 8.64 4.20
C ALA A 23 5.63 7.46 4.17
N PRO A 24 4.92 7.17 5.27
CA PRO A 24 3.95 6.09 5.30
C PRO A 24 2.72 6.46 4.45
N PRO A 25 2.10 5.48 3.78
CA PRO A 25 0.82 5.69 3.10
C PRO A 25 -0.27 5.96 4.14
N ARG A 26 -1.35 6.59 3.69
CA ARG A 26 -2.53 6.90 4.50
C ARG A 26 -3.77 6.28 3.88
N VAL A 27 -4.75 5.97 4.72
CA VAL A 27 -6.09 5.61 4.24
C VAL A 27 -6.65 6.75 3.39
N GLY A 28 -7.15 6.41 2.20
CA GLY A 28 -7.62 7.34 1.18
C GLY A 28 -6.58 7.72 0.13
N ASP A 29 -5.29 7.37 0.33
CA ASP A 29 -4.26 7.60 -0.68
C ASP A 29 -4.57 6.80 -1.95
N ARG A 30 -4.33 7.42 -3.11
CA ARG A 30 -4.42 6.77 -4.42
C ARG A 30 -3.04 6.31 -4.85
N VAL A 31 -2.89 5.03 -5.14
CA VAL A 31 -1.62 4.40 -5.51
C VAL A 31 -1.77 3.78 -6.89
N GLN A 32 -0.78 3.99 -7.74
CA GLN A 32 -0.71 3.34 -9.05
C GLN A 32 0.08 2.04 -8.93
N LEU A 33 -0.58 0.89 -9.16
CA LEU A 33 0.05 -0.43 -9.16
C LEU A 33 0.03 -0.99 -10.59
N GLY A 34 1.12 -0.78 -11.32
CA GLY A 34 1.15 -1.06 -12.76
C GLY A 34 0.17 -0.14 -13.49
N ASP A 35 -0.77 -0.72 -14.22
CA ASP A 35 -1.81 0.03 -14.97
C ASP A 35 -3.08 0.29 -14.15
N GLU A 36 -3.14 -0.17 -12.89
CA GLU A 36 -4.33 -0.10 -12.04
C GLU A 36 -4.19 0.97 -10.96
N ALA A 37 -5.17 1.87 -10.89
CA ALA A 37 -5.29 2.83 -9.79
C ALA A 37 -6.07 2.18 -8.63
N VAL A 38 -5.50 2.23 -7.44
CA VAL A 38 -6.11 1.67 -6.22
C VAL A 38 -6.15 2.72 -5.11
N GLU A 39 -7.06 2.53 -4.16
CA GLU A 39 -7.20 3.37 -2.97
C GLU A 39 -6.83 2.55 -1.75
N VAL A 40 -5.95 3.09 -0.91
CA VAL A 40 -5.57 2.49 0.38
C VAL A 40 -6.76 2.59 1.33
N ILE A 41 -7.21 1.47 1.88
CA ILE A 41 -8.34 1.40 2.82
C ILE A 41 -7.92 1.03 4.23
N GLU A 42 -6.71 0.48 4.40
CA GLU A 42 -6.14 0.12 5.68
C GLU A 42 -4.61 0.14 5.60
N VAL A 43 -3.97 0.57 6.69
CA VAL A 43 -2.51 0.51 6.86
C VAL A 43 -2.23 -0.05 8.26
N ILE A 44 -1.44 -1.12 8.33
CA ILE A 44 -1.01 -1.73 9.58
C ILE A 44 0.51 -1.93 9.61
N ASP A 45 1.11 -1.79 10.79
CA ASP A 45 2.49 -2.20 11.04
C ASP A 45 2.57 -3.74 11.10
N LEU A 46 3.29 -4.36 10.17
CA LEU A 46 3.48 -5.81 10.18
C LEU A 46 4.46 -6.27 11.28
N ILE A 47 5.45 -5.45 11.55
CA ILE A 47 6.43 -5.66 12.61
C ILE A 47 6.69 -4.34 13.32
N PRO A 48 7.09 -4.36 14.61
CA PRO A 48 7.53 -3.15 15.29
C PRO A 48 8.64 -2.44 14.50
N PRO A 49 8.55 -1.12 14.29
CA PRO A 49 9.61 -0.33 13.66
C PRO A 49 10.96 -0.55 14.36
N ARG A 50 12.03 -0.59 13.59
CA ARG A 50 13.41 -0.74 14.09
C ARG A 50 14.27 0.37 13.51
N GLU A 51 14.89 1.15 14.40
CA GLU A 51 15.77 2.27 14.01
C GLU A 51 15.06 3.17 12.98
N ASP A 52 15.63 3.28 11.77
CA ASP A 52 15.12 4.07 10.65
C ASP A 52 14.28 3.24 9.65
N PHE A 53 13.65 2.14 10.08
CA PHE A 53 12.90 1.23 9.21
C PHE A 53 11.55 0.81 9.81
N ALA A 54 10.48 0.87 9.00
CA ALA A 54 9.20 0.26 9.31
C ALA A 54 8.71 -0.61 8.14
N TYR A 55 8.05 -1.73 8.47
CA TYR A 55 7.40 -2.59 7.47
C TYR A 55 5.89 -2.53 7.62
N LEU A 56 5.23 -1.93 6.64
CA LEU A 56 3.80 -1.69 6.61
C LEU A 56 3.11 -2.64 5.64
N HIS A 57 1.88 -3.03 5.98
CA HIS A 57 0.94 -3.64 5.05
C HIS A 57 -0.17 -2.64 4.74
N ALA A 58 -0.40 -2.43 3.45
CA ALA A 58 -1.45 -1.54 2.97
C ALA A 58 -2.48 -2.35 2.17
N THR A 59 -3.68 -2.48 2.71
CA THR A 59 -4.80 -3.09 2.01
C THR A 59 -5.44 -2.03 1.11
N CYS A 60 -5.63 -2.36 -0.15
CA CYS A 60 -6.17 -1.46 -1.15
C CYS A 60 -7.44 -2.02 -1.80
N ARG A 61 -8.31 -1.14 -2.27
CA ARG A 61 -9.41 -1.48 -3.19
C ARG A 61 -9.14 -0.91 -4.58
N PRO A 62 -9.54 -1.59 -5.67
CA PRO A 62 -9.54 -0.98 -6.99
C PRO A 62 -10.40 0.29 -6.98
N ILE A 63 -9.87 1.38 -7.54
CA ILE A 63 -10.69 2.53 -7.86
C ILE A 63 -11.38 2.16 -9.17
N GLN A 64 -12.68 1.91 -9.14
CA GLN A 64 -13.43 1.77 -10.39
C GLN A 64 -13.23 3.08 -11.18
N GLY A 65 -12.47 2.99 -12.27
CA GLY A 65 -12.51 4.00 -13.31
C GLY A 65 -13.96 4.10 -13.78
N ALA A 66 -14.52 5.30 -13.70
CA ALA A 66 -15.78 5.63 -14.35
C ALA A 66 -15.77 5.05 -15.76
N THR A 67 -16.83 4.31 -16.08
CA THR A 67 -17.09 3.70 -17.39
C THR A 67 -17.02 4.74 -18.49
#